data_AF-A0A962G2Q6-F1
#
_entry.id   AF-A0A962G2Q6-F1
#
_cell.length_a   1.000
_cell.length_b   1.000
_cell.length_c   1.000
_cell.angle_alpha   90.00
_cell.angle_beta   90.00
_cell.angle_gamma   90.00
#
_symmetry.space_group_name_H-M   'P 1'
#
loop_
_entity.id
_entity.type
_entity.pdbx_description
1 polymer ?
#
loop_
_entity_poly.entity_id
_entity_poly.type
_entity_poly.pdbx_seq_one_letter_code
_entity_poly.pdbx_strand_id
1 'polypeptide(L)'
;QPEARLPAASGALREADSGDGVLILSDLYGASPSNLASRLSQLGTPTERVSGLNLSMLLRTLNYAEQSLGELARTAASGGRNGVVEGHA
;
A
#
# COMPACT_ATOMS: atom_id res chain seq x y z
N GLN A 1 -4.47 -14.99 -15.26
CA GLN A 1 -5.07 -13.66 -15.50
C GLN A 1 -5.38 -12.99 -14.17
N PRO A 2 -5.42 -11.64 -14.07
CA PRO A 2 -5.62 -10.92 -12.80
C PRO A 2 -6.87 -11.36 -12.04
N GLU A 3 -7.93 -11.72 -12.75
CA GLU A 3 -9.23 -12.09 -12.17
C GLU A 3 -9.17 -13.41 -11.41
N ALA A 4 -8.34 -14.35 -11.86
CA ALA A 4 -8.12 -15.62 -11.17
C ALA A 4 -7.41 -15.46 -9.81
N ARG A 5 -6.76 -14.30 -9.57
CA ARG A 5 -6.06 -14.01 -8.31
C ARG A 5 -6.89 -13.21 -7.32
N LEU A 6 -8.04 -12.68 -7.75
CA LEU A 6 -8.93 -11.87 -6.88
C LEU A 6 -9.37 -12.62 -5.61
N PRO A 7 -9.81 -13.90 -5.67
CA PRO A 7 -10.23 -14.61 -4.46
C PRO A 7 -9.09 -14.79 -3.45
N ALA A 8 -7.91 -15.21 -3.92
CA ALA A 8 -6.74 -15.40 -3.07
C ALA A 8 -6.26 -14.07 -2.46
N ALA A 9 -6.21 -13.00 -3.25
CA ALA A 9 -5.79 -11.70 -2.78
C ALA A 9 -6.81 -11.06 -1.80
N SER A 10 -8.11 -11.30 -2.01
CA SER A 10 -9.16 -10.91 -1.06
C SER A 10 -9.05 -11.69 0.26
N GLY A 11 -8.74 -12.98 0.21
CA GLY A 11 -8.44 -13.79 1.40
C GLY A 11 -7.26 -13.23 2.18
N ALA A 12 -6.13 -12.98 1.51
CA ALA A 12 -4.94 -12.40 2.13
C ALA A 12 -5.21 -11.00 2.73
N LEU A 13 -6.04 -10.19 2.08
CA LEU A 13 -6.44 -8.88 2.60
C LEU A 13 -7.23 -9.01 3.91
N ARG A 14 -8.15 -9.98 4.00
CA ARG A 14 -8.92 -10.25 5.23
C ARG A 14 -8.06 -10.80 6.35
N GLU A 15 -7.05 -11.62 6.02
CA GLU A 15 -6.09 -12.13 6.99
C GLU A 15 -5.16 -11.03 7.54
N ALA A 16 -4.82 -10.06 6.70
CA ALA A 16 -3.99 -8.92 7.09
C ALA A 16 -4.76 -7.84 7.89
N ASP A 17 -6.09 -7.78 7.74
CA ASP A 17 -6.94 -6.83 8.43
C ASP A 17 -7.16 -7.21 9.90
N SER A 18 -6.60 -6.43 10.81
CA SER A 18 -6.79 -6.56 12.26
C SER A 18 -7.94 -5.72 12.82
N GLY A 19 -8.72 -5.05 11.97
CA GLY A 19 -9.88 -4.23 12.34
C GLY A 19 -9.80 -2.77 11.89
N ASP A 20 -8.62 -2.29 11.50
CA ASP A 20 -8.38 -0.90 11.07
C ASP A 20 -8.26 -0.75 9.54
N GLY A 21 -8.40 -1.86 8.80
CA GLY A 21 -8.20 -1.94 7.36
C GLY A 21 -6.74 -2.20 6.96
N VAL A 22 -6.46 -2.14 5.66
CA VAL A 22 -5.17 -2.56 5.09
C VAL A 22 -4.56 -1.50 4.19
N LEU A 23 -3.30 -1.14 4.44
CA LEU A 23 -2.50 -0.34 3.53
C LEU A 23 -1.83 -1.23 2.48
N ILE A 24 -2.17 -1.03 1.21
CA ILE A 24 -1.55 -1.74 0.09
C ILE A 24 -0.44 -0.88 -0.50
N LEU A 25 0.79 -1.41 -0.48
CA LEU A 25 1.95 -0.80 -1.13
C LEU A 25 2.25 -1.53 -2.44
N SER A 26 2.40 -0.77 -3.54
CA SER A 26 2.76 -1.32 -4.85
C SER A 26 3.98 -0.64 -5.46
N ASP A 27 4.66 -1.33 -6.37
CA ASP A 27 5.80 -0.83 -7.11
C ASP A 27 5.40 0.25 -8.12
N LEU A 28 4.39 0.01 -8.95
CA LEU A 28 4.03 0.85 -10.08
C LEU A 28 2.52 1.02 -10.23
N TYR A 29 2.09 2.28 -10.38
CA TYR A 29 0.70 2.62 -10.67
C TYR A 29 0.26 2.12 -12.05
N GLY A 30 -0.96 1.59 -12.16
CA GLY A 30 -1.53 1.11 -13.42
C GLY A 30 -1.00 -0.25 -13.91
N ALA A 31 0.01 -0.82 -13.24
CA ALA A 31 0.47 -2.17 -13.49
C ALA A 31 -0.55 -3.22 -12.99
N SER A 32 -0.39 -4.47 -13.43
CA SER A 32 -1.29 -5.58 -13.06
C SER A 32 -1.51 -5.71 -11.53
N PRO A 33 -0.49 -5.57 -10.66
CA PRO A 33 -0.68 -5.58 -9.21
C PRO A 33 -1.50 -4.37 -8.70
N SER A 34 -1.24 -3.17 -9.23
CA SER A 34 -1.97 -1.95 -8.86
C SER A 34 -3.45 -2.00 -9.27
N ASN A 35 -3.76 -2.61 -10.42
CA ASN A 35 -5.13 -2.77 -10.88
C ASN A 35 -5.88 -3.82 -10.04
N LEU A 36 -5.20 -4.91 -9.64
CA LEU A 36 -5.74 -5.88 -8.69
C LEU A 36 -6.06 -5.20 -7.35
N ALA A 37 -5.11 -4.43 -6.80
CA ALA A 37 -5.32 -3.65 -5.58
C ALA A 37 -6.52 -2.69 -5.68
N SER A 38 -6.69 -2.03 -6.82
CA SER A 38 -7.85 -1.14 -7.04
C SER A 38 -9.19 -1.86 -6.98
N ARG A 39 -9.25 -3.12 -7.46
CA ARG A 39 -10.47 -3.94 -7.37
C ARG A 39 -10.70 -4.44 -5.95
N LEU A 40 -9.63 -4.80 -5.23
CA LEU A 40 -9.70 -5.21 -3.83
C LEU A 40 -10.27 -4.11 -2.93
N SER A 41 -9.94 -2.84 -3.20
CA SER A 41 -10.48 -1.69 -2.46
C SER A 41 -11.99 -1.51 -2.55
N GLN A 42 -12.65 -2.22 -3.47
CA GLN A 42 -14.11 -2.21 -3.60
C GLN A 42 -14.78 -3.36 -2.83
N LEU A 43 -13.99 -4.25 -2.22
CA LEU A 43 -14.45 -5.49 -1.59
C LEU A 43 -14.48 -5.40 -0.06
N GLY A 44 -15.28 -4.49 0.50
CA GLY A 44 -15.72 -4.48 1.90
C GLY A 44 -14.68 -4.16 2.97
N THR A 45 -13.46 -4.69 2.89
CA THR A 45 -12.34 -4.35 3.76
C THR A 45 -11.85 -2.94 3.44
N PRO A 46 -11.79 -2.01 4.42
CA PRO A 46 -11.23 -0.68 4.22
C PRO A 46 -9.78 -0.79 3.74
N THR A 47 -9.43 -0.05 2.69
CA THR A 47 -8.05 -0.07 2.17
C THR A 47 -7.62 1.31 1.72
N GLU A 48 -6.33 1.58 1.91
CA GLU A 48 -5.63 2.70 1.28
C GLU A 48 -4.52 2.14 0.39
N ARG A 49 -4.16 2.87 -0.66
CA ARG A 49 -3.20 2.40 -1.66
C ARG A 49 -2.14 3.45 -1.94
N VAL A 50 -0.88 3.03 -1.89
CA VAL A 50 0.26 3.88 -2.26
C VAL A 50 1.17 3.12 -3.21
N SER A 51 1.47 3.71 -4.36
CA SER A 51 2.36 3.16 -5.39
C SER A 51 3.72 3.86 -5.38
N GLY A 52 4.72 3.26 -6.04
CA GLY A 52 6.08 3.80 -6.07
C GLY A 52 6.89 3.39 -4.85
N LEU A 53 6.65 2.17 -4.35
CA LEU A 53 7.30 1.64 -3.16
C LEU A 53 8.82 1.78 -3.27
N ASN A 54 9.41 2.36 -2.23
CA ASN A 54 10.86 2.42 -2.02
C ASN A 54 11.18 2.16 -0.54
N LEU A 55 12.48 2.05 -0.21
CA LEU A 55 12.90 1.71 1.15
C LEU A 55 12.50 2.76 2.18
N SER A 56 12.64 4.06 1.86
CA SER A 56 12.29 5.15 2.77
C SER A 56 10.80 5.18 3.11
N MET A 57 9.94 4.89 2.13
CA MET A 57 8.51 4.68 2.33
C MET A 57 8.27 3.51 3.30
N LEU A 58 8.86 2.34 3.02
CA LEU A 58 8.64 1.13 3.82
C LEU A 58 9.06 1.32 5.28
N LEU A 59 10.25 1.86 5.51
CA LEU A 59 10.75 2.11 6.88
C LEU A 59 9.85 3.09 7.64
N ARG A 60 9.38 4.14 6.97
CA ARG A 60 8.51 5.13 7.61
C ARG A 60 7.14 4.54 7.92
N THR A 61 6.56 3.74 7.02
CA THR A 61 5.30 3.01 7.28
C THR A 61 5.43 2.08 8.49
N LEU A 62 6.52 1.31 8.59
CA LEU A 62 6.73 0.39 9.71
C LEU A 62 6.95 1.11 11.05
N ASN A 63 7.58 2.29 11.03
CA ASN A 63 7.84 3.08 12.24
C ASN A 63 6.59 3.78 12.80
N TYR A 64 5.54 3.94 12.00
CA TYR A 64 4.30 4.63 12.39
C TYR A 64 3.06 3.76 12.15
N ALA A 65 3.20 2.43 12.24
CA ALA A 65 2.15 1.47 11.92
C ALA A 65 0.89 1.61 12.79
N GLU A 66 0.99 2.30 13.93
CA GLU A 66 -0.11 2.63 14.84
C GLU A 66 -1.01 3.79 14.37
N GLN A 67 -0.63 4.50 13.31
CA GLN A 67 -1.43 5.59 12.75
C GLN A 67 -2.75 5.07 12.14
N SER A 68 -3.75 5.94 12.06
CA SER A 68 -4.95 5.61 11.29
C SER A 68 -4.60 5.29 9.84
N LEU A 69 -5.36 4.42 9.18
CA LEU A 69 -5.06 3.95 7.83
C LEU A 69 -4.79 5.11 6.83
N GLY A 70 -5.60 6.17 6.89
CA GLY A 70 -5.43 7.35 6.04
C GLY A 70 -4.20 8.20 6.39
N GLU A 71 -3.83 8.30 7.67
CA GLU A 71 -2.58 8.95 8.08
C GLU A 71 -1.37 8.14 7.65
N LEU A 72 -1.40 6.84 7.84
CA LEU A 72 -0.34 5.92 7.44
C LEU A 72 -0.09 5.97 5.93
N ALA A 73 -1.15 6.06 5.12
CA ALA A 73 -1.04 6.26 3.68
C ALA A 73 -0.32 7.58 3.32
N ARG A 74 -0.64 8.68 4.01
CA ARG A 74 0.06 9.97 3.84
C ARG A 74 1.52 9.91 4.31
N THR A 75 1.79 9.20 5.40
CA THR A 75 3.14 8.94 5.93
C THR A 75 3.97 8.14 4.93
N ALA A 76 3.40 7.08 4.34
CA ALA A 76 4.04 6.31 3.29
C ALA A 76 4.37 7.18 2.07
N ALA A 77 3.39 7.92 1.53
CA ALA A 77 3.57 8.77 0.35
C ALA A 77 4.56 9.92 0.58
N SER A 78 4.60 10.51 1.79
CA SER A 78 5.59 11.54 2.15
C SER A 78 6.98 10.95 2.35
N GLY A 79 7.10 9.80 3.02
CA GLY A 79 8.37 9.08 3.19
C GLY A 79 8.99 8.65 1.86
N GLY A 80 8.17 8.19 0.93
CA GLY A 80 8.60 7.84 -0.42
C GLY A 80 9.18 9.02 -1.18
N ARG A 81 8.48 10.16 -1.20
CA ARG A 81 8.93 11.39 -1.88
C ARG A 81 10.17 12.01 -1.22
N ASN A 82 10.15 12.16 0.10
CA ASN A 82 11.23 12.80 0.86
C ASN A 82 12.49 11.93 0.94
N GLY A 83 12.37 10.62 0.68
CA GLY A 83 13.50 9.70 0.60
C GLY A 83 14.30 9.81 -0.69
N VAL A 84 13.76 10.48 -1.71
CA VAL A 84 14.50 10.74 -2.96
C VAL A 84 15.40 11.94 -2.73
N VAL A 85 16.71 11.72 -2.84
CA VAL A 85 17.73 12.75 -2.66
C VAL A 85 18.65 12.73 -3.88
N GLU A 86 18.81 13.89 -4.51
CA GLU A 86 19.84 14.11 -5.53
C GLU A 86 21.12 14.57 -4.81
N GLY A 87 22.11 13.69 -4.76
CA GLY A 87 23.42 14.00 -4.21
C GLY A 87 24.37 14.49 -5.30
N HIS A 88 25.07 15.59 -5.01
CA HIS A 88 26.32 15.93 -5.68
C HIS A 88 27.42 15.76 -4.63
N ALA A 89 28.42 14.94 -4.95
CA ALA A 89 29.64 14.89 -4.15
C ALA A 89 30.37 16.24 -4.22
#